data_AF-A0A2Y9BG77-F1
#
_entry.id   AF-A0A2Y9BG77-F1
#
_cell.length_a   1.000
_cell.length_b   1.000
_cell.length_c   1.000
_cell.angle_alpha   90.00
_cell.angle_beta   90.00
_cell.angle_gamma   90.00
#
_symmetry.space_group_name_H-M   'P 1'
#
loop_
_entity.id
_entity.type
_entity.pdbx_description
1 polymer ?
#
loop_
_entity_poly.entity_id
_entity_poly.type
_entity_poly.pdbx_seq_one_letter_code
_entity_poly.pdbx_strand_id
1 'polypeptide(L)'
;MQQNIIEYLREQSIRQLFATKGFKKAWRTWAAEIKGLAPLKTAYQLFNLGDSLRDIFYTTNTSKARSQSDVSGGGANWEALVCWYLNLCLIGRRTVVIKHNVKLMPPCINDAITVNYGNFPSNTESDLIAITFPDKLDYFCDKDSISIKDTNGDDIHKYKTNRSKYNILEILDALCIRDFNDIEIHIIQCKTNWNDNAQIPMLWDAVYAATNFRSGVSVGLNGYSITDVKRFTYSFVTVPTVKLEKIKKTSLCVFRVMYLSGGNYWGLPSEAGIANSVKEMLNRNLKTGSNDSHITTIKAFIPELGSTYNYFQLM
;
A
#
# COMPACT_ATOMS: atom_id res chain seq x y z
N MET A 1 -22.87 10.17 -8.37
CA MET A 1 -21.73 9.92 -9.27
C MET A 1 -21.48 8.44 -9.19
N GLN A 2 -21.45 7.75 -10.32
CA GLN A 2 -21.28 6.31 -10.33
C GLN A 2 -19.87 5.98 -9.79
N GLN A 3 -19.76 5.20 -8.72
CA GLN A 3 -18.47 4.89 -8.11
C GLN A 3 -18.42 3.40 -7.77
N ASN A 4 -17.42 2.70 -8.28
CA ASN A 4 -17.21 1.29 -7.93
C ASN A 4 -16.59 1.14 -6.54
N ILE A 5 -16.70 -0.06 -5.97
CA ILE A 5 -16.25 -0.33 -4.60
C ILE A 5 -14.72 -0.17 -4.44
N ILE A 6 -13.93 -0.44 -5.47
CA ILE A 6 -12.47 -0.29 -5.48
C ILE A 6 -12.08 1.19 -5.37
N GLU A 7 -12.74 2.04 -6.14
CA GLU A 7 -12.54 3.47 -6.12
C GLU A 7 -12.97 4.07 -4.78
N TYR A 8 -14.10 3.60 -4.23
CA TYR A 8 -14.52 4.01 -2.90
C TYR A 8 -13.51 3.59 -1.81
N LEU A 9 -12.94 2.38 -1.89
CA LEU A 9 -11.88 1.91 -0.98
C LEU A 9 -10.62 2.79 -1.08
N ARG A 10 -10.19 3.12 -2.30
CA ARG A 10 -9.05 4.01 -2.56
C ARG A 10 -9.29 5.40 -1.97
N GLU A 11 -10.47 5.97 -2.20
CA GLU A 11 -10.88 7.25 -1.61
C GLU A 11 -10.81 7.19 -0.07
N GLN A 12 -11.38 6.16 0.56
CA GLN A 12 -11.33 6.03 2.02
C GLN A 12 -9.89 5.87 2.54
N SER A 13 -9.06 5.08 1.86
CA SER A 13 -7.64 4.89 2.19
C SER A 13 -6.88 6.22 2.17
N ILE A 14 -7.05 7.03 1.11
CA ILE A 14 -6.37 8.33 1.00
C ILE A 14 -6.93 9.35 1.99
N ARG A 15 -8.25 9.44 2.16
CA ARG A 15 -8.86 10.36 3.15
C ARG A 15 -8.37 10.09 4.56
N GLN A 16 -8.12 8.83 4.91
CA GLN A 16 -7.56 8.46 6.21
C GLN A 16 -6.15 9.04 6.42
N LEU A 17 -5.30 9.05 5.39
CA LEU A 17 -3.97 9.68 5.46
C LEU A 17 -4.11 11.15 5.85
N PHE A 18 -4.99 11.89 5.15
CA PHE A 18 -5.27 13.30 5.40
C PHE A 18 -5.99 13.60 6.73
N ALA A 19 -6.60 12.60 7.36
CA ALA A 19 -7.17 12.73 8.70
C ALA A 19 -6.08 12.73 9.80
N THR A 20 -4.89 12.22 9.51
CA THR A 20 -3.78 12.16 10.47
C THR A 20 -3.06 13.51 10.54
N LYS A 21 -2.87 14.04 11.76
CA LYS A 21 -2.28 15.37 12.00
C LYS A 21 -0.90 15.54 11.35
N GLY A 22 -0.04 14.52 11.46
CA GLY A 22 1.32 14.51 10.91
C GLY A 22 1.34 14.69 9.40
N PHE A 23 0.64 13.80 8.69
CA PHE A 23 0.55 13.84 7.23
C PHE A 23 -0.12 15.13 6.74
N LYS A 24 -1.24 15.55 7.34
CA LYS A 24 -1.91 16.81 6.98
C LYS A 24 -1.02 18.05 7.13
N LYS A 25 -0.17 18.08 8.17
CA LYS A 25 0.79 19.16 8.37
C LYS A 25 1.89 19.12 7.31
N ALA A 26 2.49 17.95 7.06
CA ALA A 26 3.57 17.78 6.09
C ALA A 26 3.11 18.03 4.65
N TRP A 27 1.86 17.64 4.32
CA TRP A 27 1.26 17.82 3.00
C TRP A 27 1.28 19.26 2.50
N ARG A 28 1.16 20.25 3.39
CA ARG A 28 1.21 21.68 3.01
C ARG A 28 2.52 22.05 2.32
N THR A 29 3.62 21.41 2.71
CA THR A 29 4.93 21.59 2.09
C THR A 29 5.10 20.63 0.92
N TRP A 30 4.73 19.36 1.08
CA TRP A 30 4.88 18.35 0.03
C TRP A 30 4.09 18.66 -1.24
N ALA A 31 2.88 19.21 -1.12
CA ALA A 31 2.08 19.60 -2.27
C ALA A 31 2.79 20.66 -3.14
N ALA A 32 3.52 21.60 -2.52
CA ALA A 32 4.30 22.59 -3.24
C ALA A 32 5.48 21.96 -3.98
N GLU A 33 6.21 21.05 -3.31
CA GLU A 33 7.32 20.31 -3.92
C GLU A 33 6.84 19.42 -5.09
N ILE A 34 5.75 18.68 -4.89
CA ILE A 34 5.12 17.85 -5.92
C ILE A 34 4.69 18.71 -7.11
N LYS A 35 4.15 19.92 -6.88
CA LYS A 35 3.80 20.85 -7.96
C LYS A 35 5.04 21.33 -8.73
N GLY A 36 6.19 21.50 -8.06
CA GLY A 36 7.46 21.80 -8.70
C GLY A 36 8.00 20.66 -9.57
N LEU A 37 7.87 19.41 -9.10
CA LEU A 37 8.32 18.21 -9.80
C LEU A 37 7.36 17.77 -10.94
N ALA A 38 6.06 18.04 -10.79
CA ALA A 38 5.01 17.67 -11.74
C ALA A 38 4.12 18.88 -12.13
N PRO A 39 4.69 19.95 -12.72
CA PRO A 39 3.96 21.19 -12.97
C PRO A 39 2.79 21.02 -13.95
N LEU A 40 2.96 20.16 -14.96
CA LEU A 40 1.94 19.88 -15.98
C LEU A 40 1.09 18.65 -15.61
N LYS A 41 1.43 17.95 -14.52
CA LYS A 41 0.76 16.72 -14.06
C LYS A 41 0.58 15.67 -15.16
N THR A 42 1.52 15.60 -16.10
CA THR A 42 1.49 14.55 -17.13
C THR A 42 1.62 13.17 -16.49
N ALA A 43 1.17 12.12 -17.18
CA ALA A 43 1.24 10.76 -16.65
C ALA A 43 2.68 10.36 -16.29
N TYR A 44 3.66 10.77 -17.10
CA TYR A 44 5.08 10.55 -16.81
C TYR A 44 5.58 11.34 -15.62
N GLN A 45 5.17 12.61 -15.47
CA GLN A 45 5.56 13.41 -14.31
C GLN A 45 5.03 12.80 -13.01
N LEU A 46 3.75 12.42 -12.97
CA LEU A 46 3.14 11.78 -11.80
C LEU A 46 3.78 10.42 -11.51
N PHE A 47 4.00 9.60 -12.53
CA PHE A 47 4.68 8.31 -12.38
C PHE A 47 6.12 8.47 -11.87
N ASN A 48 6.87 9.45 -12.37
CA ASN A 48 8.26 9.68 -11.98
C ASN A 48 8.41 10.33 -10.60
N LEU A 49 7.34 10.77 -9.93
CA LEU A 49 7.41 11.20 -8.52
C LEU A 49 8.03 10.12 -7.61
N GLY A 50 7.92 8.84 -7.99
CA GLY A 50 8.55 7.71 -7.30
C GLY A 50 10.07 7.87 -7.11
N ASP A 51 10.73 8.50 -8.08
CA ASP A 51 12.18 8.78 -8.03
C ASP A 51 12.54 9.91 -7.07
N SER A 52 11.56 10.70 -6.63
CA SER A 52 11.76 11.93 -5.85
C SER A 52 11.02 11.90 -4.50
N LEU A 53 10.45 10.76 -4.10
CA LEU A 53 9.72 10.66 -2.82
C LEU A 53 10.61 10.98 -1.62
N ARG A 54 11.90 10.64 -1.70
CA ARG A 54 12.87 11.03 -0.67
C ARG A 54 12.95 12.54 -0.55
N ASP A 55 13.13 13.24 -1.66
CA ASP A 55 13.34 14.69 -1.65
C ASP A 55 12.09 15.40 -1.15
N ILE A 56 10.90 14.97 -1.59
CA ILE A 56 9.61 15.41 -1.07
C ILE A 56 9.55 15.22 0.45
N PHE A 57 9.80 14.00 0.94
CA PHE A 57 9.76 13.68 2.37
C PHE A 57 10.70 14.57 3.20
N TYR A 58 11.91 14.84 2.67
CA TYR A 58 12.94 15.61 3.35
C TYR A 58 12.62 17.10 3.49
N THR A 59 11.75 17.68 2.66
CA THR A 59 11.31 19.07 2.81
C THR A 59 10.69 19.39 4.18
N THR A 60 10.20 18.35 4.88
CA THR A 60 9.60 18.45 6.22
C THR A 60 10.40 17.73 7.31
N ASN A 61 11.47 17.04 6.95
CA ASN A 61 12.32 16.27 7.87
C ASN A 61 13.55 17.11 8.29
N THR A 62 13.30 18.26 8.91
CA THR A 62 14.31 19.30 9.16
C THR A 62 14.75 19.42 10.63
N SER A 63 14.18 18.64 11.56
CA SER A 63 14.51 18.72 12.98
C SER A 63 15.93 18.22 13.28
N LYS A 64 16.81 19.13 13.73
CA LYS A 64 18.20 18.81 14.15
C LYS A 64 18.28 18.15 15.53
N ALA A 65 17.29 18.32 16.39
CA ALA A 65 17.15 17.64 17.67
C ALA A 65 16.14 16.49 17.50
N ARG A 66 16.61 15.23 17.49
CA ARG A 66 15.75 14.06 17.29
C ARG A 66 15.22 13.58 18.64
N SER A 67 13.92 13.74 18.89
CA SER A 67 13.23 13.01 19.95
C SER A 67 12.71 11.66 19.42
N GLN A 68 12.45 10.69 20.30
CA GLN A 68 11.88 9.39 19.91
C GLN A 68 10.51 9.53 19.20
N SER A 69 9.72 10.55 19.58
CA SER A 69 8.47 10.91 18.90
C SER A 69 8.67 11.42 17.47
N ASP A 70 9.81 12.05 17.17
CA ASP A 70 10.12 12.50 15.80
C ASP A 70 10.46 11.31 14.89
N VAL A 71 11.05 10.25 15.45
CA VAL A 71 11.40 9.02 14.71
C VAL A 71 10.15 8.25 14.32
N SER A 72 9.21 8.03 15.26
CA SER A 72 7.95 7.34 14.99
C SER A 72 7.03 8.15 14.08
N GLY A 73 6.96 9.48 14.29
CA GLY A 73 6.23 10.39 13.40
C GLY A 73 6.79 10.41 11.98
N GLY A 74 8.12 10.34 11.83
CA GLY A 74 8.78 10.23 10.54
C GLY A 74 8.44 8.93 9.80
N GLY A 75 8.44 7.79 10.50
CA GLY A 75 8.02 6.49 9.94
C GLY A 75 6.60 6.52 9.39
N ALA A 76 5.63 6.93 10.22
CA ALA A 76 4.23 7.00 9.83
C ALA A 76 3.98 7.94 8.64
N ASN A 77 4.71 9.06 8.57
CA ASN A 77 4.62 9.99 7.45
C ASN A 77 5.24 9.43 6.16
N TRP A 78 6.34 8.68 6.25
CA TRP A 78 6.96 8.01 5.11
C TRP A 78 6.01 6.94 4.53
N GLU A 79 5.46 6.09 5.39
CA GLU A 79 4.44 5.10 5.04
C GLU A 79 3.26 5.75 4.30
N ALA A 80 2.74 6.85 4.86
CA ALA A 80 1.61 7.57 4.27
C ALA A 80 1.97 8.21 2.90
N LEU A 81 3.18 8.74 2.74
CA LEU A 81 3.63 9.30 1.45
C LEU A 81 3.74 8.22 0.37
N VAL A 82 4.30 7.05 0.71
CA VAL A 82 4.38 5.89 -0.20
C VAL A 82 2.97 5.40 -0.55
N CYS A 83 2.08 5.27 0.44
CA CYS A 83 0.68 4.88 0.22
C CYS A 83 -0.05 5.84 -0.71
N TRP A 84 0.12 7.15 -0.52
CA TRP A 84 -0.45 8.18 -1.37
C TRP A 84 0.05 8.07 -2.81
N TYR A 85 1.37 7.97 -3.00
CA TYR A 85 1.99 7.88 -4.32
C TYR A 85 1.55 6.63 -5.10
N LEU A 86 1.56 5.46 -4.44
CA LEU A 86 1.17 4.22 -5.11
C LEU A 86 -0.29 4.26 -5.54
N ASN A 87 -1.20 4.71 -4.69
CA ASN A 87 -2.61 4.84 -5.07
C ASN A 87 -2.84 5.86 -6.20
N LEU A 88 -2.09 6.96 -6.24
CA LEU A 88 -2.15 7.92 -7.35
C LEU A 88 -1.77 7.25 -8.68
N CYS A 89 -0.74 6.40 -8.67
CA CYS A 89 -0.34 5.64 -9.85
C CYS A 89 -1.30 4.50 -10.21
N LEU A 90 -2.19 4.13 -9.28
CA LEU A 90 -3.17 3.05 -9.41
C LEU A 90 -4.59 3.53 -9.69
N ILE A 91 -4.78 4.82 -10.02
CA ILE A 91 -6.09 5.31 -10.48
C ILE A 91 -6.58 4.52 -11.70
N GLY A 92 -7.86 4.17 -11.69
CA GLY A 92 -8.47 3.35 -12.75
C GLY A 92 -8.09 1.87 -12.74
N ARG A 93 -7.39 1.38 -11.71
CA ARG A 93 -6.97 -0.03 -11.60
C ARG A 93 -7.74 -0.77 -10.51
N ARG A 94 -7.83 -2.10 -10.63
CA ARG A 94 -8.39 -3.01 -9.60
C ARG A 94 -7.43 -3.27 -8.43
N THR A 95 -6.42 -2.42 -8.23
CA THR A 95 -5.45 -2.52 -7.13
C THR A 95 -5.55 -1.29 -6.23
N VAL A 96 -5.59 -1.51 -4.91
CA VAL A 96 -5.60 -0.45 -3.90
C VAL A 96 -4.52 -0.72 -2.87
N VAL A 97 -3.78 0.32 -2.46
CA VAL A 97 -2.83 0.25 -1.35
C VAL A 97 -3.47 0.84 -0.11
N ILE A 98 -3.40 0.11 1.01
CA ILE A 98 -4.02 0.51 2.27
C ILE A 98 -2.92 0.55 3.32
N LYS A 99 -2.78 1.70 4.00
CA LYS A 99 -2.02 1.75 5.25
C LYS A 99 -2.85 1.03 6.31
N HIS A 100 -2.27 0.05 6.99
CA HIS A 100 -3.00 -0.88 7.88
C HIS A 100 -4.08 -0.17 8.71
N ASN A 101 -5.34 -0.53 8.46
CA ASN A 101 -6.51 0.02 9.15
C ASN A 101 -7.63 -1.02 9.18
N VAL A 102 -8.03 -1.41 10.38
CA VAL A 102 -9.07 -2.44 10.62
C VAL A 102 -10.45 -2.08 10.05
N LYS A 103 -10.74 -0.81 9.76
CA LYS A 103 -12.01 -0.35 9.17
C LYS A 103 -12.03 -0.43 7.64
N LEU A 104 -10.87 -0.60 7.00
CA LEU A 104 -10.72 -0.68 5.54
C LEU A 104 -10.17 -2.02 5.07
N MET A 105 -9.66 -2.85 5.98
CA MET A 105 -9.04 -4.13 5.65
C MET A 105 -10.04 -5.28 5.82
N PRO A 106 -10.42 -5.99 4.75
CA PRO A 106 -11.26 -7.17 4.85
C PRO A 106 -10.70 -8.19 5.87
N PRO A 107 -11.50 -8.66 6.84
CA PRO A 107 -11.13 -9.72 7.78
C PRO A 107 -10.40 -10.91 7.13
N CYS A 108 -10.90 -11.49 6.05
CA CYS A 108 -10.23 -12.63 5.40
C CYS A 108 -8.81 -12.33 4.92
N ILE A 109 -8.54 -11.09 4.48
CA ILE A 109 -7.21 -10.64 4.07
C ILE A 109 -6.30 -10.44 5.28
N ASN A 110 -6.83 -9.85 6.37
CA ASN A 110 -6.10 -9.72 7.63
C ASN A 110 -5.73 -11.09 8.20
N ASP A 111 -6.68 -12.02 8.23
CA ASP A 111 -6.49 -13.37 8.74
C ASP A 111 -5.40 -14.09 7.94
N ALA A 112 -5.43 -13.99 6.60
CA ALA A 112 -4.42 -14.59 5.73
C ALA A 112 -2.99 -14.16 6.05
N ILE A 113 -2.78 -12.85 6.28
CA ILE A 113 -1.47 -12.29 6.58
C ILE A 113 -1.10 -12.35 8.06
N THR A 114 -1.96 -12.92 8.91
CA THR A 114 -1.73 -12.96 10.35
C THR A 114 -0.62 -13.93 10.69
N VAL A 115 0.34 -13.50 11.51
CA VAL A 115 1.36 -14.39 12.06
C VAL A 115 1.05 -14.65 13.52
N ASN A 116 0.91 -15.92 13.87
CA ASN A 116 0.59 -16.36 15.22
C ASN A 116 1.86 -16.78 15.94
N TYR A 117 1.95 -16.41 17.22
CA TYR A 117 2.97 -16.87 18.17
C TYR A 117 2.28 -17.62 19.31
N GLY A 118 2.09 -18.92 19.14
CA GLY A 118 1.21 -19.74 19.95
C GLY A 118 -0.22 -19.23 19.84
N ASN A 119 -0.75 -18.71 20.95
CA ASN A 119 -2.10 -18.15 21.01
C ASN A 119 -2.14 -16.62 20.79
N PHE A 120 -1.01 -16.00 20.43
CA PHE A 120 -0.93 -14.55 20.20
C PHE A 120 -0.89 -14.23 18.70
N PRO A 121 -2.01 -13.80 18.09
CA PRO A 121 -2.03 -13.32 16.71
C PRO A 121 -1.39 -11.93 16.60
N SER A 122 -0.58 -11.70 15.57
CA SER A 122 0.09 -10.44 15.32
C SER A 122 0.07 -10.03 13.84
N ASN A 123 -0.43 -8.82 13.59
CA ASN A 123 -0.44 -8.15 12.28
C ASN A 123 0.38 -6.85 12.28
N THR A 124 1.16 -6.63 13.34
CA THR A 124 1.77 -5.34 13.65
C THR A 124 2.87 -4.90 12.67
N GLU A 125 3.22 -5.74 11.71
CA GLU A 125 4.43 -5.58 10.89
C GLU A 125 4.12 -5.32 9.41
N SER A 126 2.85 -5.37 9.03
CA SER A 126 2.42 -4.98 7.68
C SER A 126 2.12 -3.48 7.63
N ASP A 127 3.09 -2.66 7.20
CA ASP A 127 2.87 -1.20 7.14
C ASP A 127 1.81 -0.82 6.10
N LEU A 128 2.03 -1.25 4.85
CA LEU A 128 1.07 -1.11 3.76
C LEU A 128 0.74 -2.48 3.15
N ILE A 129 -0.51 -2.63 2.75
CA ILE A 129 -1.02 -3.83 2.09
C ILE A 129 -1.66 -3.39 0.78
N ALA A 130 -1.12 -3.86 -0.34
CA ALA A 130 -1.75 -3.69 -1.64
C ALA A 130 -2.56 -4.94 -1.99
N ILE A 131 -3.81 -4.73 -2.35
CA ILE A 131 -4.75 -5.79 -2.73
C ILE A 131 -5.13 -5.58 -4.19
N THR A 132 -4.95 -6.60 -5.01
CA THR A 132 -5.38 -6.61 -6.41
C THR A 132 -6.58 -7.54 -6.54
N PHE A 133 -7.77 -6.93 -6.66
CA PHE A 133 -9.08 -7.60 -6.69
C PHE A 133 -9.36 -8.17 -8.07
N PRO A 134 -9.98 -9.34 -8.24
CA PRO A 134 -10.12 -9.99 -9.53
C PRO A 134 -10.96 -9.20 -10.54
N ASP A 135 -10.79 -9.56 -11.81
CA ASP A 135 -11.52 -8.95 -12.91
C ASP A 135 -12.96 -9.49 -13.00
N LYS A 136 -13.80 -9.11 -12.04
CA LYS A 136 -15.21 -9.53 -11.91
C LYS A 136 -16.14 -8.31 -11.77
N LEU A 137 -17.38 -8.45 -12.26
CA LEU A 137 -18.35 -7.35 -12.40
C LEU A 137 -18.54 -6.52 -11.12
N ASP A 138 -18.63 -7.16 -9.96
CA ASP A 138 -18.87 -6.48 -8.68
C ASP A 138 -17.77 -5.47 -8.29
N TYR A 139 -16.57 -5.60 -8.85
CA TYR A 139 -15.47 -4.68 -8.60
C TYR A 139 -15.47 -3.47 -9.53
N PHE A 140 -16.27 -3.48 -10.60
CA PHE A 140 -16.34 -2.39 -11.59
C PHE A 140 -17.71 -1.74 -11.69
N CYS A 141 -18.78 -2.44 -11.31
CA CYS A 141 -20.11 -1.89 -11.29
C CYS A 141 -20.23 -0.78 -10.22
N ASP A 142 -21.34 -0.03 -10.27
CA ASP A 142 -21.61 0.92 -9.21
C ASP A 142 -21.72 0.19 -7.86
N LYS A 143 -21.06 0.69 -6.82
CA LYS A 143 -21.05 0.06 -5.50
C LYS A 143 -22.46 -0.13 -4.92
N ASP A 144 -23.41 0.74 -5.28
CA ASP A 144 -24.80 0.67 -4.82
C ASP A 144 -25.62 -0.36 -5.62
N SER A 145 -25.04 -0.96 -6.67
CA SER A 145 -25.62 -2.06 -7.44
C SER A 145 -25.17 -3.46 -6.96
N ILE A 146 -24.14 -3.54 -6.11
CA ILE A 146 -23.64 -4.83 -5.60
C ILE A 146 -24.70 -5.51 -4.74
N SER A 147 -24.90 -6.82 -4.96
CA SER A 147 -25.75 -7.68 -4.14
C SER A 147 -24.93 -8.90 -3.76
N ILE A 148 -24.68 -9.06 -2.47
CA ILE A 148 -23.88 -10.16 -1.94
C ILE A 148 -24.41 -10.57 -0.57
N LYS A 149 -24.23 -11.86 -0.28
CA LYS A 149 -24.63 -12.49 0.97
C LYS A 149 -23.43 -12.68 1.89
N ASP A 150 -23.67 -12.68 3.19
CA ASP A 150 -22.67 -13.04 4.17
C ASP A 150 -22.43 -14.56 4.21
N THR A 151 -21.57 -15.01 5.12
CA THR A 151 -21.25 -16.43 5.31
C THR A 151 -22.42 -17.27 5.82
N ASN A 152 -23.48 -16.64 6.34
CA ASN A 152 -24.71 -17.31 6.80
C ASN A 152 -25.79 -17.36 5.70
N GLY A 153 -25.57 -16.69 4.57
CA GLY A 153 -26.50 -16.63 3.44
C GLY A 153 -27.48 -15.46 3.49
N ASP A 154 -27.29 -14.53 4.43
CA ASP A 154 -28.11 -13.33 4.63
C ASP A 154 -27.62 -12.17 3.73
N ASP A 155 -28.55 -11.36 3.22
CA ASP A 155 -28.20 -10.22 2.36
C ASP A 155 -27.47 -9.13 3.15
N ILE A 156 -26.31 -8.69 2.65
CA ILE A 156 -25.56 -7.61 3.28
C ILE A 156 -26.14 -6.26 2.88
N HIS A 157 -26.64 -5.51 3.86
CA HIS A 157 -27.17 -4.18 3.63
C HIS A 157 -26.04 -3.17 3.31
N LYS A 158 -26.20 -2.46 2.18
CA LYS A 158 -25.33 -1.36 1.72
C LYS A 158 -25.19 -0.24 2.73
N TYR A 159 -26.25 0.01 3.49
CA TYR A 159 -26.34 1.06 4.49
C TYR A 159 -27.07 0.50 5.70
N LYS A 160 -26.45 0.57 6.88
CA LYS A 160 -27.09 0.10 8.14
C LYS A 160 -28.33 0.94 8.50
N THR A 161 -28.32 2.21 8.11
CA THR A 161 -29.45 3.16 8.20
C THR A 161 -29.36 4.14 7.03
N ASN A 162 -30.42 4.89 6.74
CA ASN A 162 -30.42 5.92 5.69
C ASN A 162 -29.39 7.05 5.91
N ARG A 163 -28.82 7.19 7.12
CA ARG A 163 -27.78 8.18 7.45
C ARG A 163 -26.39 7.54 7.58
N SER A 164 -26.30 6.23 7.47
CA SER A 164 -25.04 5.50 7.61
C SER A 164 -24.16 5.71 6.37
N LYS A 165 -22.85 5.60 6.56
CA LYS A 165 -21.92 5.45 5.45
C LYS A 165 -22.13 4.09 4.77
N TYR A 166 -21.70 4.00 3.51
CA TYR A 166 -21.68 2.74 2.78
C TYR A 166 -20.90 1.68 3.56
N ASN A 167 -21.48 0.50 3.68
CA ASN A 167 -20.99 -0.63 4.47
C ASN A 167 -19.86 -1.38 3.77
N ILE A 168 -18.78 -0.65 3.46
CA ILE A 168 -17.68 -1.14 2.63
C ILE A 168 -17.04 -2.41 3.20
N LEU A 169 -16.83 -2.47 4.52
CA LEU A 169 -16.05 -3.54 5.13
C LEU A 169 -16.75 -4.89 4.97
N GLU A 170 -18.02 -4.99 5.33
CA GLU A 170 -18.79 -6.24 5.26
C GLU A 170 -18.99 -6.70 3.80
N ILE A 171 -19.28 -5.75 2.89
CA ILE A 171 -19.47 -6.07 1.46
C ILE A 171 -18.16 -6.52 0.83
N LEU A 172 -17.07 -5.77 1.08
CA LEU A 172 -15.76 -6.09 0.52
C LEU A 172 -15.21 -7.39 1.08
N ASP A 173 -15.45 -7.68 2.37
CA ASP A 173 -15.07 -8.96 2.97
C ASP A 173 -15.82 -10.13 2.33
N ALA A 174 -17.15 -10.03 2.18
CA ALA A 174 -17.92 -11.08 1.50
C ALA A 174 -17.46 -11.31 0.05
N LEU A 175 -17.14 -10.24 -0.68
CA LEU A 175 -16.56 -10.33 -2.02
C LEU A 175 -15.19 -11.03 -1.98
N CYS A 176 -14.32 -10.63 -1.04
CA CYS A 176 -13.00 -11.21 -0.89
C CYS A 176 -13.05 -12.68 -0.46
N ILE A 177 -14.01 -13.09 0.37
CA ILE A 177 -14.21 -14.49 0.76
C ILE A 177 -14.61 -15.31 -0.47
N ARG A 178 -15.61 -14.84 -1.24
CA ARG A 178 -16.07 -15.51 -2.46
C ARG A 178 -14.94 -15.71 -3.47
N ASP A 179 -14.10 -14.68 -3.61
CA ASP A 179 -13.11 -14.60 -4.68
C ASP A 179 -11.65 -14.78 -4.19
N PHE A 180 -11.47 -15.33 -2.98
CA PHE A 180 -10.19 -15.31 -2.25
C PHE A 180 -9.01 -15.82 -3.07
N ASN A 181 -9.21 -16.93 -3.78
CA ASN A 181 -8.17 -17.59 -4.57
C ASN A 181 -7.75 -16.79 -5.83
N ASP A 182 -8.52 -15.79 -6.23
CA ASP A 182 -8.22 -14.92 -7.37
C ASP A 182 -7.55 -13.59 -6.95
N ILE A 183 -7.44 -13.32 -5.65
CA ILE A 183 -6.86 -12.09 -5.09
C ILE A 183 -5.34 -12.17 -5.11
N GLU A 184 -4.68 -11.03 -5.31
CA GLU A 184 -3.25 -10.92 -5.09
C GLU A 184 -2.99 -9.97 -3.92
N ILE A 185 -2.16 -10.41 -2.96
CA ILE A 185 -1.79 -9.66 -1.76
C ILE A 185 -0.31 -9.29 -1.87
N HIS A 186 -0.01 -8.01 -1.63
CA HIS A 186 1.36 -7.52 -1.59
C HIS A 186 1.60 -6.71 -0.32
N ILE A 187 2.47 -7.21 0.56
CA ILE A 187 2.87 -6.49 1.77
C ILE A 187 4.07 -5.60 1.45
N ILE A 188 4.01 -4.35 1.88
CA ILE A 188 5.07 -3.37 1.69
C ILE A 188 5.48 -2.82 3.06
N GLN A 189 6.66 -3.24 3.53
CA GLN A 189 7.28 -2.70 4.72
C GLN A 189 8.01 -1.40 4.39
N CYS A 190 7.71 -0.35 5.14
CA CYS A 190 8.31 0.96 5.01
C CYS A 190 9.22 1.26 6.22
N LYS A 191 10.50 1.59 5.99
CA LYS A 191 11.38 2.06 7.10
C LYS A 191 12.17 3.30 6.70
N THR A 192 12.35 4.21 7.66
CA THR A 192 13.11 5.46 7.47
C THR A 192 14.61 5.32 7.72
N ASN A 193 15.09 4.19 8.22
CA ASN A 193 16.52 3.90 8.35
C ASN A 193 16.79 2.50 7.80
N TRP A 194 17.67 2.40 6.81
CA TRP A 194 17.97 1.14 6.13
C TRP A 194 18.91 0.26 6.97
N ASN A 195 20.00 0.81 7.52
CA ASN A 195 21.09 0.02 8.10
C ASN A 195 20.64 -0.91 9.22
N ASP A 196 19.91 -0.36 10.20
CA ASP A 196 19.52 -1.11 11.39
C ASP A 196 18.23 -1.91 11.17
N ASN A 197 17.36 -1.46 10.26
CA ASN A 197 16.04 -2.06 10.09
C ASN A 197 15.95 -3.06 8.95
N ALA A 198 16.97 -3.25 8.10
CA ALA A 198 16.92 -4.23 7.00
C ALA A 198 16.78 -5.69 7.46
N GLN A 199 17.08 -6.01 8.73
CA GLN A 199 16.86 -7.36 9.26
C GLN A 199 15.37 -7.69 9.38
N ILE A 200 14.54 -6.70 9.75
CA ILE A 200 13.10 -6.86 9.96
C ILE A 200 12.40 -7.35 8.67
N PRO A 201 12.52 -6.67 7.52
CA PRO A 201 11.89 -7.14 6.29
C PRO A 201 12.46 -8.48 5.79
N MET A 202 13.77 -8.73 6.00
CA MET A 202 14.37 -10.03 5.68
C MET A 202 13.74 -11.16 6.49
N LEU A 203 13.58 -10.94 7.79
CA LEU A 203 12.95 -11.91 8.70
C LEU A 203 11.51 -12.18 8.28
N TRP A 204 10.73 -11.13 8.02
CA TRP A 204 9.32 -11.28 7.65
C TRP A 204 9.11 -11.96 6.31
N ASP A 205 9.92 -11.66 5.29
CA ASP A 205 9.87 -12.39 4.02
C ASP A 205 10.20 -13.88 4.23
N ALA A 206 11.16 -14.20 5.10
CA ALA A 206 11.46 -15.59 5.46
C ALA A 206 10.33 -16.27 6.24
N VAL A 207 9.64 -15.55 7.14
CA VAL A 207 8.45 -16.06 7.85
C VAL A 207 7.33 -16.35 6.84
N TYR A 208 6.99 -15.41 5.97
CA TYR A 208 5.93 -15.64 4.97
C TYR A 208 6.30 -16.70 3.92
N ALA A 209 7.59 -16.88 3.62
CA ALA A 209 8.06 -17.91 2.69
C ALA A 209 8.18 -19.31 3.32
N ALA A 210 8.17 -19.40 4.66
CA ALA A 210 8.32 -20.68 5.34
C ALA A 210 7.05 -21.52 5.16
N THR A 211 7.22 -22.74 4.65
CA THR A 211 6.12 -23.70 4.47
C THR A 211 5.82 -24.51 5.72
N ASN A 212 6.78 -24.61 6.63
CA ASN A 212 6.67 -25.38 7.87
C ASN A 212 7.42 -24.65 8.99
N PHE A 213 6.75 -24.48 10.13
CA PHE A 213 7.38 -24.01 11.37
C PHE A 213 7.47 -25.16 12.36
N ARG A 214 8.64 -25.32 12.98
CA ARG A 214 8.86 -26.35 14.02
C ARG A 214 8.41 -25.90 15.42
N SER A 215 8.09 -24.62 15.57
CA SER A 215 7.66 -23.97 16.81
C SER A 215 6.20 -23.55 16.68
N GLY A 216 5.61 -23.00 17.74
CA GLY A 216 4.26 -22.43 17.72
C GLY A 216 4.10 -21.17 16.85
N VAL A 217 4.91 -20.99 15.81
CA VAL A 217 4.72 -19.92 14.83
C VAL A 217 3.88 -20.46 13.67
N SER A 218 2.89 -19.72 13.22
CA SER A 218 2.16 -20.04 11.99
C SER A 218 1.75 -18.77 11.25
N VAL A 219 1.41 -18.91 9.98
CA VAL A 219 0.87 -17.83 9.15
C VAL A 219 -0.54 -18.24 8.71
N GLY A 220 -1.47 -17.30 8.74
CA GLY A 220 -2.88 -17.53 8.47
C GLY A 220 -3.71 -17.71 9.74
N LEU A 221 -5.00 -17.45 9.64
CA LEU A 221 -5.98 -17.59 10.72
C LEU A 221 -7.35 -17.92 10.11
N ASN A 222 -8.23 -18.57 10.88
CA ASN A 222 -9.63 -18.84 10.50
C ASN A 222 -9.82 -19.50 9.11
N GLY A 223 -8.86 -20.32 8.68
CA GLY A 223 -8.92 -21.01 7.39
C GLY A 223 -8.45 -20.18 6.18
N TYR A 224 -7.90 -18.97 6.40
CA TYR A 224 -7.29 -18.16 5.35
C TYR A 224 -5.76 -18.17 5.48
N SER A 225 -5.08 -18.35 4.36
CA SER A 225 -3.62 -18.34 4.26
C SER A 225 -3.16 -17.57 3.02
N ILE A 226 -1.98 -16.97 3.10
CA ILE A 226 -1.29 -16.38 1.94
C ILE A 226 -0.95 -17.39 0.85
N THR A 227 -1.02 -18.69 1.13
CA THR A 227 -0.80 -19.77 0.16
C THR A 227 -2.00 -19.98 -0.77
N ASP A 228 -3.19 -19.55 -0.35
CA ASP A 228 -4.42 -19.83 -1.07
C ASP A 228 -4.80 -18.69 -2.02
N VAL A 229 -4.19 -17.52 -1.86
CA VAL A 229 -4.36 -16.39 -2.78
C VAL A 229 -3.60 -16.62 -4.09
N LYS A 230 -4.06 -15.97 -5.17
CA LYS A 230 -3.44 -16.07 -6.51
C LYS A 230 -1.96 -15.75 -6.51
N ARG A 231 -1.56 -14.76 -5.70
CA ARG A 231 -0.16 -14.34 -5.56
C ARG A 231 0.04 -13.59 -4.25
N PHE A 232 1.05 -14.01 -3.50
CA PHE A 232 1.58 -13.28 -2.36
C PHE A 232 3.00 -12.81 -2.62
N THR A 233 3.33 -11.57 -2.22
CA THR A 233 4.70 -11.04 -2.28
C THR A 233 4.94 -10.05 -1.14
N TYR A 234 6.19 -9.94 -0.70
CA TYR A 234 6.60 -9.03 0.37
C TYR A 234 7.73 -8.12 -0.12
N SER A 235 7.64 -6.82 0.17
CA SER A 235 8.60 -5.80 -0.27
C SER A 235 9.07 -4.91 0.84
N PHE A 236 10.24 -4.32 0.61
CA PHE A 236 10.81 -3.30 1.46
C PHE A 236 10.93 -1.98 0.69
N VAL A 237 10.47 -0.90 1.30
CA VAL A 237 10.55 0.47 0.80
C VAL A 237 11.22 1.34 1.85
N THR A 238 12.36 1.92 1.52
CA THR A 238 13.07 2.79 2.46
C THR A 238 13.24 4.21 1.98
N VAL A 239 13.29 5.13 2.93
CA VAL A 239 13.91 6.43 2.73
C VAL A 239 15.24 6.41 3.45
N PRO A 240 16.39 6.31 2.75
CA PRO A 240 17.68 6.23 3.41
C PRO A 240 17.98 7.55 4.14
N THR A 241 17.89 7.53 5.47
CA THR A 241 18.27 8.68 6.32
C THR A 241 19.76 8.84 6.55
N VAL A 242 20.53 7.83 6.15
CA VAL A 242 21.99 7.85 6.14
C VAL A 242 22.52 8.51 4.87
N LYS A 243 23.76 8.98 4.95
CA LYS A 243 24.54 9.46 3.79
C LYS A 243 24.59 8.39 2.69
N LEU A 244 24.13 8.71 1.48
CA LEU A 244 23.97 7.77 0.38
C LEU A 244 25.30 7.12 -0.02
N GLU A 245 26.39 7.87 0.04
CA GLU A 245 27.74 7.40 -0.25
C GLU A 245 28.23 6.27 0.68
N LYS A 246 27.54 6.04 1.81
CA LYS A 246 27.80 4.93 2.72
C LYS A 246 27.06 3.64 2.36
N ILE A 247 26.04 3.72 1.49
CA ILE A 247 25.30 2.56 1.00
C ILE A 247 26.00 2.08 -0.28
N LYS A 248 26.62 0.90 -0.20
CA LYS A 248 27.31 0.27 -1.33
C LYS A 248 26.57 -1.00 -1.69
N LYS A 249 26.77 -1.49 -2.91
CA LYS A 249 26.27 -2.81 -3.36
C LYS A 249 26.70 -3.96 -2.44
N THR A 250 27.85 -3.78 -1.76
CA THR A 250 28.41 -4.74 -0.81
C THR A 250 27.97 -4.52 0.64
N SER A 251 27.16 -3.49 0.91
CA SER A 251 26.68 -3.22 2.27
C SER A 251 25.73 -4.31 2.72
N LEU A 252 25.90 -4.78 3.97
CA LEU A 252 25.09 -5.86 4.53
C LEU A 252 23.58 -5.53 4.53
N CYS A 253 23.22 -4.27 4.75
CA CYS A 253 21.84 -3.81 4.68
C CYS A 253 21.21 -3.97 3.29
N VAL A 254 22.00 -3.91 2.22
CA VAL A 254 21.55 -4.17 0.84
C VAL A 254 21.35 -5.67 0.64
N PHE A 255 22.34 -6.50 1.01
CA PHE A 255 22.25 -7.96 0.85
C PHE A 255 21.05 -8.57 1.58
N ARG A 256 20.72 -8.07 2.78
CA ARG A 256 19.57 -8.54 3.57
C ARG A 256 18.23 -8.43 2.85
N VAL A 257 18.08 -7.44 1.96
CA VAL A 257 16.79 -7.15 1.30
C VAL A 257 16.83 -7.38 -0.21
N MET A 258 17.99 -7.76 -0.76
CA MET A 258 18.20 -7.92 -2.21
C MET A 258 17.28 -8.97 -2.82
N TYR A 259 16.98 -10.03 -2.08
CA TYR A 259 16.24 -11.20 -2.55
C TYR A 259 14.81 -11.31 -1.99
N LEU A 260 14.27 -10.23 -1.42
CA LEU A 260 12.88 -10.23 -1.00
C LEU A 260 11.96 -10.56 -2.19
N SER A 261 10.94 -11.37 -1.96
CA SER A 261 10.04 -11.88 -2.99
C SER A 261 9.47 -10.77 -3.90
N GLY A 262 8.97 -9.69 -3.31
CA GLY A 262 8.48 -8.51 -4.03
C GLY A 262 9.57 -7.47 -4.34
N GLY A 263 10.76 -7.58 -3.74
CA GLY A 263 11.91 -6.71 -4.01
C GLY A 263 12.16 -5.59 -2.99
N ASN A 264 13.25 -4.86 -3.24
CA ASN A 264 13.74 -3.77 -2.43
C ASN A 264 13.72 -2.45 -3.19
N TYR A 265 13.13 -1.43 -2.57
CA TYR A 265 12.84 -0.15 -3.18
C TYR A 265 13.18 1.03 -2.28
N TRP A 266 13.31 2.21 -2.89
CA TRP A 266 13.51 3.47 -2.17
C TRP A 266 12.90 4.67 -2.89
N GLY A 267 12.83 5.81 -2.20
CA GLY A 267 12.33 7.08 -2.76
C GLY A 267 13.33 7.83 -3.66
N LEU A 268 14.22 7.12 -4.34
CA LEU A 268 15.29 7.63 -5.20
C LEU A 268 15.24 6.93 -6.56
N PRO A 269 15.89 7.44 -7.62
CA PRO A 269 16.05 6.69 -8.86
C PRO A 269 16.67 5.30 -8.63
N SER A 270 16.35 4.34 -9.48
CA SER A 270 16.91 2.98 -9.37
C SER A 270 18.43 3.00 -9.47
N GLU A 271 19.10 2.30 -8.56
CA GLU A 271 20.54 2.08 -8.59
C GLU A 271 20.86 0.60 -8.61
N ALA A 272 21.49 0.16 -9.69
CA ALA A 272 21.74 -1.25 -9.97
C ALA A 272 22.57 -1.91 -8.85
N GLY A 273 22.01 -2.95 -8.22
CA GLY A 273 22.64 -3.67 -7.11
C GLY A 273 22.49 -3.00 -5.75
N ILE A 274 21.68 -1.95 -5.61
CA ILE A 274 21.32 -1.33 -4.34
C ILE A 274 19.81 -1.41 -4.10
N ALA A 275 19.01 -0.60 -4.79
CA ALA A 275 17.55 -0.58 -4.68
C ALA A 275 16.95 -0.01 -5.97
N ASN A 276 15.71 -0.39 -6.23
CA ASN A 276 14.93 0.21 -7.32
C ASN A 276 14.14 1.42 -6.81
N SER A 277 13.81 2.35 -7.69
CA SER A 277 12.79 3.36 -7.40
C SER A 277 11.48 2.70 -7.04
N VAL A 278 10.73 3.27 -6.09
CA VAL A 278 9.38 2.81 -5.72
C VAL A 278 8.47 2.72 -6.96
N LYS A 279 8.69 3.51 -8.01
CA LYS A 279 7.91 3.40 -9.26
C LYS A 279 8.04 2.04 -9.96
N GLU A 280 9.19 1.36 -9.82
CA GLU A 280 9.40 0.05 -10.43
C GLU A 280 8.53 -1.04 -9.80
N MET A 281 8.12 -0.86 -8.54
CA MET A 281 7.19 -1.73 -7.84
C MET A 281 5.85 -1.84 -8.58
N LEU A 282 5.41 -0.76 -9.22
CA LEU A 282 4.15 -0.72 -9.97
C LEU A 282 4.16 -1.79 -11.07
N ASN A 283 5.25 -1.89 -11.84
CA ASN A 283 5.36 -2.88 -12.91
C ASN A 283 5.70 -4.28 -12.40
N ARG A 284 6.53 -4.40 -11.35
CA ARG A 284 6.95 -5.70 -10.85
C ARG A 284 5.85 -6.42 -10.06
N ASN A 285 5.19 -5.71 -9.15
CA ASN A 285 4.26 -6.30 -8.20
C ASN A 285 2.80 -5.94 -8.48
N LEU A 286 2.51 -4.77 -9.05
CA LEU A 286 1.14 -4.23 -9.15
C LEU A 286 0.61 -4.10 -10.59
N LYS A 287 1.26 -4.79 -11.54
CA LYS A 287 0.94 -4.70 -12.97
C LYS A 287 -0.44 -5.27 -13.30
N THR A 288 -0.81 -6.38 -12.68
CA THR A 288 -2.00 -7.17 -13.02
C THR A 288 -3.31 -6.43 -12.75
N GLY A 289 -3.28 -5.30 -12.03
CA GLY A 289 -4.44 -4.46 -11.76
C GLY A 289 -5.12 -3.83 -13.00
N SER A 290 -4.54 -3.98 -14.18
CA SER A 290 -5.14 -3.64 -15.49
C SER A 290 -4.35 -4.34 -16.60
N ASN A 291 -4.97 -4.49 -17.78
CA ASN A 291 -4.27 -4.94 -19.00
C ASN A 291 -3.40 -3.82 -19.60
N ASP A 292 -3.71 -2.56 -19.31
CA ASP A 292 -2.96 -1.41 -19.77
C ASP A 292 -1.69 -1.17 -18.93
N SER A 293 -0.78 -0.35 -19.45
CA SER A 293 0.38 0.13 -18.67
C SER A 293 -0.03 1.19 -17.63
N HIS A 294 0.75 1.37 -16.57
CA HIS A 294 0.44 2.37 -15.51
C HIS A 294 0.34 3.78 -16.10
N ILE A 295 1.25 4.13 -17.01
CA ILE A 295 1.23 5.41 -17.74
C ILE A 295 -0.08 5.60 -18.51
N THR A 296 -0.57 4.56 -19.19
CA THR A 296 -1.81 4.63 -19.98
C THR A 296 -3.01 4.87 -19.08
N THR A 297 -3.13 4.11 -17.98
CA THR A 297 -4.20 4.32 -16.99
C THR A 297 -4.13 5.71 -16.35
N ILE A 298 -2.95 6.16 -15.91
CA ILE A 298 -2.80 7.51 -15.34
C ILE A 298 -3.23 8.57 -16.37
N LYS A 299 -2.79 8.44 -17.62
CA LYS A 299 -3.15 9.38 -18.70
C LYS A 299 -4.65 9.47 -18.92
N ALA A 300 -5.35 8.34 -18.89
CA ALA A 300 -6.81 8.29 -19.08
C ALA A 300 -7.57 9.04 -17.97
N PHE A 301 -7.10 8.95 -16.72
CA PHE A 301 -7.81 9.49 -15.55
C PHE A 301 -7.29 10.85 -15.04
N ILE A 302 -6.23 11.42 -15.63
CA ILE A 302 -5.77 12.79 -15.33
C ILE A 302 -6.89 13.85 -15.40
N PRO A 303 -7.79 13.86 -16.41
CA PRO A 303 -8.88 14.84 -16.48
C PRO A 303 -9.81 14.83 -15.27
N GLU A 304 -9.87 13.71 -14.54
CA GLU A 304 -10.73 13.50 -13.37
C GLU A 304 -10.04 13.83 -12.03
N LEU A 305 -8.78 14.28 -12.04
CA LEU A 305 -8.04 14.67 -10.83
C LEU A 305 -8.71 15.81 -10.03
N GLY A 306 -9.44 16.69 -10.69
CA GLY A 306 -10.19 17.78 -10.05
C GLY A 306 -11.59 17.42 -9.57
N SER A 307 -12.11 16.26 -9.98
CA SER A 307 -13.48 15.81 -9.69
C SER A 307 -13.44 14.50 -8.90
N THR A 308 -13.52 13.36 -9.59
CA THR A 308 -13.57 12.01 -9.01
C THR A 308 -12.40 11.76 -8.05
N TYR A 309 -11.21 12.20 -8.44
CA TYR A 309 -9.94 11.95 -7.73
C TYR A 309 -9.47 13.15 -6.90
N ASN A 310 -10.35 14.11 -6.59
CA ASN A 310 -9.97 15.32 -5.86
C ASN A 310 -9.42 15.04 -4.45
N TYR A 311 -9.69 13.85 -3.90
CA TYR A 311 -9.21 13.42 -2.60
C TYR A 311 -7.68 13.25 -2.54
N PHE A 312 -6.99 13.20 -3.68
CA PHE A 312 -5.52 13.26 -3.75
C PHE A 312 -4.95 14.67 -3.50
N GLN A 313 -5.79 15.72 -3.50
CA GLN A 313 -5.41 17.12 -3.24
C GLN A 313 -4.29 17.65 -4.14
N LEU A 314 -4.34 17.31 -5.44
CA LEU A 314 -3.38 17.77 -6.45
C LEU A 314 -3.83 19.02 -7.24
N MET A 315 -5.08 19.42 -7.10
CA MET A 315 -5.70 20.53 -7.84
C MET A 315 -5.87 21.77 -6.98
#